data_AF-A0A2N0VM93-F1
#
_entry.id   AF-A0A2N0VM93-F1
#
_cell.length_a   1.000
_cell.length_b   1.000
_cell.length_c   1.000
_cell.angle_alpha   90.00
_cell.angle_beta   90.00
_cell.angle_gamma   90.00
#
_symmetry.space_group_name_H-M   'P 1'
#
loop_
_entity.id
_entity.type
_entity.pdbx_description
1 polymer ?
#
loop_
_entity_poly.entity_id
_entity_poly.type
_entity_poly.pdbx_seq_one_letter_code
_entity_poly.pdbx_strand_id
1 'polypeptide(L)'
;MKIVSKSAALILVLLISSMPLAAQQTGQQMQQQQMRQHQEMQDMMQRMNQIMERTQAMTQDMNRRMEQAQNEQMRNQFQMMHRFGEQMSMTLGNMKNAAERCDLMLQNREMMQNRDMRQDMENMQKHLSEMTERMEEAVQTMERMTTRLREHQQ
;
A
#
# COMPACT_ATOMS: atom_id res chain seq x y z
N MET A 1 83.56 -25.24 2.35
CA MET A 1 83.55 -25.17 3.83
C MET A 1 82.73 -23.95 4.25
N LYS A 2 81.66 -24.18 5.02
CA LYS A 2 81.07 -23.37 6.11
C LYS A 2 80.74 -21.86 5.89
N ILE A 3 79.46 -21.52 5.69
CA ILE A 3 78.40 -20.97 6.60
C ILE A 3 78.41 -19.43 6.84
N VAL A 4 77.27 -18.78 6.52
CA VAL A 4 76.41 -17.88 7.36
C VAL A 4 75.98 -16.57 6.67
N SER A 5 74.65 -16.49 6.52
CA SER A 5 73.69 -15.36 6.46
C SER A 5 74.17 -13.92 6.67
N LYS A 6 73.55 -12.97 5.94
CA LYS A 6 72.66 -11.92 6.51
C LYS A 6 71.63 -11.43 5.47
N SER A 7 70.36 -11.75 5.72
CA SER A 7 69.20 -11.12 5.08
C SER A 7 68.89 -9.79 5.78
N ALA A 8 68.72 -8.71 5.04
CA ALA A 8 68.06 -7.48 5.47
C ALA A 8 67.53 -6.78 4.21
N ALA A 9 66.25 -6.95 3.89
CA ALA A 9 65.16 -6.07 4.31
C ALA A 9 64.95 -4.93 3.31
N LEU A 10 63.95 -5.10 2.44
CA LEU A 10 63.19 -4.01 1.83
C LEU A 10 61.77 -4.55 1.57
N ILE A 11 61.03 -4.70 2.66
CA ILE A 11 59.58 -4.87 2.63
C ILE A 11 59.03 -3.51 2.22
N LEU A 12 58.57 -3.41 0.97
CA LEU A 12 57.88 -2.24 0.47
C LEU A 12 56.56 -2.11 1.25
N VAL A 13 56.44 -0.98 1.95
CA VAL A 13 55.31 -0.59 2.77
C VAL A 13 54.05 -0.54 1.89
N LEU A 14 53.19 -1.56 2.01
CA LEU A 14 51.79 -1.49 1.61
C LEU A 14 51.08 -0.56 2.60
N LEU A 15 51.07 0.73 2.25
CA LEU A 15 50.29 1.77 2.91
C LEU A 15 48.79 1.40 2.82
N ILE A 16 48.33 0.70 3.85
CA ILE A 16 47.10 0.94 4.60
C ILE A 16 46.05 1.74 3.81
N SER A 17 45.30 1.04 2.96
CA SER A 17 43.96 1.43 2.54
C SER A 17 42.94 0.87 3.55
N SER A 18 43.08 1.22 4.84
CA SER A 18 42.05 0.95 5.85
C SER A 18 40.98 2.04 5.79
N MET A 19 40.29 2.16 4.66
CA MET A 19 39.01 2.86 4.67
C MET A 19 37.95 1.92 5.27
N PRO A 20 37.13 2.40 6.21
CA PRO A 20 36.12 1.57 6.85
C PRO A 20 35.04 1.20 5.82
N LEU A 21 35.04 -0.06 5.38
CA LEU A 21 34.02 -0.69 4.53
C LEU A 21 32.59 -0.68 5.14
N ALA A 22 32.41 -0.15 6.35
CA ALA A 22 31.14 -0.11 7.07
C ALA A 22 30.10 0.87 6.49
N ALA A 23 30.50 1.81 5.62
CA ALA A 23 29.56 2.75 5.00
C ALA A 23 28.86 2.19 3.74
N GLN A 24 29.36 1.10 3.16
CA GLN A 24 28.87 0.60 1.86
C GLN A 24 27.80 -0.50 2.00
N GLN A 25 27.72 -1.19 3.14
CA GLN A 25 26.71 -2.23 3.39
C GLN A 25 25.34 -1.67 3.78
N THR A 26 25.27 -0.53 4.48
CA THR A 26 24.01 0.09 4.92
C THR A 26 23.20 0.70 3.76
N GLY A 27 23.87 1.18 2.71
CA GLY A 27 23.21 1.75 1.53
C GLY A 27 22.42 0.73 0.71
N GLN A 28 22.95 -0.49 0.54
CA GLN A 28 22.28 -1.55 -0.23
C GLN A 28 21.03 -2.10 0.47
N GLN A 29 21.06 -2.24 1.80
CA GLN A 29 19.88 -2.66 2.56
C GLN A 29 18.76 -1.63 2.52
N MET A 30 19.09 -0.34 2.62
CA MET A 30 18.09 0.73 2.58
C MET A 30 17.38 0.79 1.22
N GLN A 31 18.13 0.61 0.13
CA GLN A 31 17.57 0.62 -1.22
C GLN A 31 16.60 -0.54 -1.46
N GLN A 32 16.88 -1.72 -0.89
CA GLN A 32 16.03 -2.89 -1.03
C GLN A 32 14.71 -2.76 -0.23
N GLN A 33 14.76 -2.13 0.95
CA GLN A 33 13.57 -1.88 1.75
C GLN A 33 12.64 -0.86 1.08
N GLN A 34 13.19 0.20 0.49
CA GLN A 34 12.40 1.22 -0.22
C GLN A 34 11.67 0.64 -1.44
N MET A 35 12.32 -0.27 -2.18
CA MET A 35 11.69 -0.97 -3.30
C MET A 35 10.47 -1.79 -2.88
N ARG A 36 10.52 -2.49 -1.74
CA ARG A 36 9.37 -3.25 -1.23
C ARG A 36 8.20 -2.36 -0.84
N GLN A 37 8.47 -1.28 -0.10
CA GLN A 37 7.41 -0.36 0.33
C GLN A 37 6.68 0.24 -0.88
N HIS A 38 7.41 0.59 -1.95
CA HIS A 38 6.78 1.10 -3.17
C HIS A 38 5.91 0.03 -3.87
N GLN A 39 6.37 -1.22 -3.90
CA GLN A 39 5.60 -2.31 -4.50
C GLN A 39 4.30 -2.60 -3.73
N GLU A 40 4.34 -2.61 -2.40
CA GLU A 40 3.15 -2.79 -1.55
C GLU A 40 2.14 -1.65 -1.76
N MET A 41 2.63 -0.41 -1.89
CA MET A 41 1.78 0.76 -2.16
C MET A 41 1.09 0.65 -3.54
N GLN A 42 1.81 0.18 -4.56
CA GLN A 42 1.23 -0.05 -5.89
C GLN A 42 0.15 -1.14 -5.88
N ASP A 43 0.38 -2.27 -5.19
CA ASP A 43 -0.64 -3.32 -5.04
C ASP A 43 -1.89 -2.79 -4.35
N MET A 44 -1.71 -2.05 -3.25
CA MET A 44 -2.81 -1.42 -2.54
C MET A 44 -3.60 -0.43 -3.42
N MET A 45 -2.91 0.40 -4.20
CA MET A 45 -3.56 1.33 -5.15
C MET A 45 -4.37 0.60 -6.20
N GLN A 46 -3.86 -0.51 -6.74
CA GLN A 46 -4.59 -1.35 -7.69
C GLN A 46 -5.84 -1.94 -7.06
N ARG A 47 -5.72 -2.50 -5.85
CA ARG A 47 -6.88 -3.00 -5.08
C ARG A 47 -7.91 -1.91 -4.83
N MET A 48 -7.49 -0.73 -4.38
CA MET A 48 -8.41 0.39 -4.15
C MET A 48 -9.16 0.79 -5.43
N ASN A 49 -8.49 0.83 -6.58
CA ASN A 49 -9.16 1.10 -7.85
C ASN A 49 -10.21 0.02 -8.18
N GLN A 50 -9.89 -1.26 -8.00
CA GLN A 50 -10.84 -2.36 -8.20
C GLN A 50 -12.05 -2.26 -7.26
N ILE A 51 -11.81 -1.96 -5.98
CA ILE A 51 -12.87 -1.78 -4.99
C ILE A 51 -13.77 -0.60 -5.38
N MET A 52 -13.18 0.51 -5.83
CA MET A 52 -13.91 1.70 -6.27
C MET A 52 -14.76 1.40 -7.51
N GLU A 53 -14.23 0.71 -8.51
CA GLU A 53 -14.98 0.29 -9.71
C GLU A 53 -16.15 -0.62 -9.35
N ARG A 54 -15.93 -1.64 -8.51
CA ARG A 54 -17.00 -2.54 -8.02
C ARG A 54 -18.07 -1.78 -7.26
N THR A 55 -17.66 -0.85 -6.40
CA THR A 55 -18.59 0.00 -5.64
C THR A 55 -19.44 0.86 -6.56
N GLN A 56 -18.83 1.50 -7.56
CA GLN A 56 -19.56 2.32 -8.54
C GLN A 56 -20.54 1.49 -9.38
N ALA A 57 -20.10 0.31 -9.85
CA ALA A 57 -20.96 -0.60 -10.62
C ALA A 57 -22.17 -1.05 -9.78
N MET A 58 -21.95 -1.38 -8.51
CA MET A 58 -23.01 -1.73 -7.58
C MET A 58 -23.98 -0.56 -7.34
N THR A 59 -23.47 0.66 -7.09
CA THR A 59 -24.31 1.85 -6.92
C THR A 59 -25.17 2.13 -8.15
N GLN A 60 -24.61 1.99 -9.36
CA GLN A 60 -25.38 2.13 -10.60
C GLN A 60 -26.47 1.07 -10.76
N ASP A 61 -26.16 -0.21 -10.46
CA ASP A 61 -27.15 -1.28 -10.48
C ASP A 61 -28.28 -1.04 -9.46
N MET A 62 -27.92 -0.60 -8.26
CA MET A 62 -28.87 -0.23 -7.21
C MET A 62 -29.82 0.88 -7.66
N ASN A 63 -29.29 1.93 -8.31
CA ASN A 63 -30.12 3.03 -8.79
C ASN A 63 -31.15 2.55 -9.83
N ARG A 64 -30.72 1.72 -10.79
CA ARG A 64 -31.63 1.16 -11.81
C ARG A 64 -32.70 0.26 -11.19
N ARG A 65 -32.34 -0.55 -10.20
CA ARG A 65 -33.29 -1.44 -9.51
C ARG A 65 -34.26 -0.67 -8.63
N MET A 66 -33.80 0.40 -7.99
CA MET A 66 -34.65 1.31 -7.24
C MET A 66 -35.75 1.92 -8.12
N GLU A 67 -35.44 2.28 -9.37
CA GLU A 67 -36.42 2.76 -10.35
C GLU A 67 -37.43 1.69 -10.78
N GLN A 68 -37.01 0.42 -10.81
CA GLN A 68 -37.83 -0.73 -11.20
C GLN A 68 -38.61 -1.37 -10.04
N ALA A 69 -38.29 -1.02 -8.79
CA ALA A 69 -38.92 -1.60 -7.61
C ALA A 69 -40.36 -1.08 -7.47
N GLN A 70 -41.33 -2.00 -7.45
CA GLN A 70 -42.75 -1.66 -7.32
C GLN A 70 -43.19 -1.42 -5.87
N ASN A 71 -42.46 -1.96 -4.89
CA ASN A 71 -42.75 -1.82 -3.46
C ASN A 71 -41.80 -0.81 -2.79
N GLU A 72 -42.36 0.10 -2.00
CA GLU A 72 -41.62 1.11 -1.24
C GLU A 72 -40.57 0.51 -0.29
N GLN A 73 -40.85 -0.64 0.34
CA GLN A 73 -39.89 -1.31 1.21
C GLN A 73 -38.61 -1.70 0.45
N MET A 74 -38.77 -2.24 -0.75
CA MET A 74 -37.64 -2.65 -1.59
C MET A 74 -36.89 -1.44 -2.15
N ARG A 75 -37.64 -0.41 -2.55
CA ARG A 75 -37.08 0.88 -2.97
C ARG A 75 -36.22 1.50 -1.87
N ASN A 76 -36.67 1.46 -0.61
CA ASN A 76 -35.91 1.94 0.54
C ASN A 76 -34.62 1.12 0.78
N GLN A 77 -34.67 -0.20 0.60
CA GLN A 77 -33.49 -1.06 0.74
C GLN A 77 -32.44 -0.74 -0.35
N PHE A 78 -32.86 -0.59 -1.61
CA PHE A 78 -31.96 -0.17 -2.69
C PHE A 78 -31.42 1.25 -2.48
N GLN A 79 -32.24 2.18 -1.98
CA GLN A 79 -31.81 3.54 -1.67
C GLN A 79 -30.76 3.57 -0.56
N MET A 80 -30.90 2.76 0.50
CA MET A 80 -29.89 2.65 1.55
C MET A 80 -28.57 2.12 0.98
N MET A 81 -28.63 1.05 0.19
CA MET A 81 -27.44 0.46 -0.43
C MET A 81 -26.75 1.43 -1.39
N HIS A 82 -27.51 2.19 -2.17
CA HIS A 82 -26.99 3.24 -3.05
C HIS A 82 -26.21 4.29 -2.25
N ARG A 83 -26.83 4.87 -1.21
CA ARG A 83 -26.20 5.89 -0.36
C ARG A 83 -24.93 5.37 0.30
N PHE A 84 -24.95 4.13 0.78
CA PHE A 84 -23.77 3.50 1.35
C PHE A 84 -22.67 3.38 0.29
N GLY A 85 -23.00 2.91 -0.91
CA GLY A 85 -22.04 2.81 -2.02
C GLY A 85 -21.42 4.16 -2.38
N GLU A 86 -22.21 5.24 -2.40
CA GLU A 86 -21.69 6.61 -2.60
C GLU A 86 -20.72 7.03 -1.49
N GLN A 87 -21.10 6.82 -0.23
CA GLN A 87 -20.24 7.13 0.92
C GLN A 87 -18.93 6.36 0.87
N MET A 88 -19.00 5.07 0.55
CA MET A 88 -17.82 4.23 0.43
C MET A 88 -16.93 4.65 -0.73
N SER A 89 -17.50 5.02 -1.89
CA SER A 89 -16.72 5.56 -3.02
C SER A 89 -15.99 6.85 -2.64
N MET A 90 -16.60 7.74 -1.85
CA MET A 90 -15.93 8.94 -1.34
C MET A 90 -14.79 8.59 -0.38
N THR A 91 -15.02 7.66 0.56
CA THR A 91 -13.99 7.19 1.49
C THR A 91 -12.82 6.55 0.76
N LEU A 92 -13.07 5.69 -0.22
CA LEU A 92 -12.05 5.09 -1.07
C LEU A 92 -11.25 6.14 -1.85
N GLY A 93 -11.91 7.18 -2.38
CA GLY A 93 -11.24 8.31 -3.02
C GLY A 93 -10.30 9.05 -2.06
N ASN A 94 -10.74 9.30 -0.83
CA ASN A 94 -9.90 9.93 0.20
C ASN A 94 -8.72 9.04 0.61
N MET A 95 -8.94 7.72 0.74
CA MET A 95 -7.88 6.76 1.04
C MET A 95 -6.85 6.67 -0.09
N LYS A 96 -7.30 6.65 -1.35
CA LYS A 96 -6.42 6.69 -2.51
C LYS A 96 -5.56 7.96 -2.50
N ASN A 97 -6.16 9.12 -2.29
CA ASN A 97 -5.42 10.38 -2.17
C ASN A 97 -4.39 10.35 -1.01
N ALA A 98 -4.75 9.72 0.11
CA ALA A 98 -3.83 9.55 1.24
C ALA A 98 -2.67 8.60 0.88
N ALA A 99 -2.95 7.50 0.17
CA ALA A 99 -1.95 6.56 -0.33
C ALA A 99 -1.00 7.21 -1.34
N GLU A 100 -1.51 7.98 -2.29
CA GLU A 100 -0.68 8.75 -3.25
C GLU A 100 0.24 9.74 -2.52
N ARG A 101 -0.28 10.45 -1.51
CA ARG A 101 0.55 11.33 -0.67
C ARG A 101 1.58 10.55 0.13
N CYS A 102 1.21 9.38 0.67
CA CYS A 102 2.13 8.50 1.36
C CYS A 102 3.28 8.06 0.43
N ASP A 103 2.98 7.68 -0.81
CA ASP A 103 3.98 7.32 -1.81
C ASP A 103 4.94 8.47 -2.12
N LEU A 104 4.42 9.69 -2.31
CA LEU A 104 5.25 10.88 -2.51
C LEU A 104 6.20 11.15 -1.34
N MET A 105 5.73 10.94 -0.10
CA MET A 105 6.57 11.10 1.08
C MET A 105 7.64 10.00 1.18
N LEU A 106 7.35 8.75 0.79
CA LEU A 106 8.32 7.65 0.74
C LEU A 106 9.45 7.89 -0.29
N GLN A 107 9.15 8.64 -1.35
CA GLN A 107 10.14 9.04 -2.35
C GLN A 107 11.08 10.16 -1.85
N ASN A 108 10.70 10.90 -0.81
CA ASN A 108 11.53 11.96 -0.25
C ASN A 108 12.64 11.39 0.65
N ARG A 109 13.85 11.28 0.09
CA ARG A 109 15.04 10.76 0.78
C ARG A 109 15.44 11.54 2.03
N GLU A 110 15.12 12.83 2.12
CA GLU A 110 15.46 13.64 3.29
C GLU A 110 14.60 13.22 4.49
N MET A 111 13.30 13.03 4.27
CA MET A 111 12.40 12.52 5.31
C MET A 111 12.74 11.09 5.72
N MET A 112 13.07 10.22 4.75
CA MET A 112 13.37 8.82 5.01
C MET A 112 14.71 8.59 5.74
N GLN A 113 15.58 9.60 5.84
CA GLN A 113 16.79 9.54 6.67
C GLN A 113 16.48 9.65 8.16
N ASN A 114 15.37 10.28 8.54
CA ASN A 114 14.92 10.33 9.92
C ASN A 114 14.23 9.00 10.29
N ARG A 115 14.69 8.40 11.38
CA ARG A 115 14.17 7.12 11.88
C ARG A 115 12.71 7.21 12.32
N ASP A 116 12.33 8.29 13.00
CA ASP A 116 10.98 8.46 13.52
C ASP A 116 10.00 8.63 12.37
N MET A 117 10.36 9.46 11.38
CA MET A 117 9.57 9.63 10.15
C MET A 117 9.41 8.31 9.39
N ARG A 118 10.48 7.51 9.28
CA ARG A 118 10.41 6.20 8.63
C ARG A 118 9.42 5.28 9.35
N GLN A 119 9.45 5.25 10.67
CA GLN A 119 8.53 4.43 11.47
C GLN A 119 7.08 4.91 11.33
N ASP A 120 6.84 6.23 11.34
CA ASP A 120 5.51 6.80 11.15
C ASP A 120 4.96 6.50 9.76
N MET A 121 5.81 6.52 8.73
CA MET A 121 5.44 6.16 7.36
C MET A 121 5.11 4.67 7.23
N GLU A 122 5.88 3.79 7.87
CA GLU A 122 5.58 2.35 7.92
C GLU A 122 4.24 2.09 8.62
N ASN A 123 3.96 2.79 9.72
CA ASN A 123 2.68 2.71 10.42
C ASN A 123 1.52 3.20 9.54
N MET A 124 1.72 4.31 8.82
CA MET A 124 0.74 4.87 7.90
C MET A 124 0.42 3.90 6.76
N GLN A 125 1.45 3.32 6.14
CA GLN A 125 1.28 2.32 5.09
C GLN A 125 0.51 1.09 5.59
N LYS A 126 0.87 0.58 6.77
CA LYS A 126 0.15 -0.53 7.41
C LYS A 126 -1.31 -0.18 7.65
N HIS A 127 -1.59 1.01 8.19
CA HIS A 127 -2.95 1.45 8.46
C HIS A 127 -3.79 1.57 7.18
N LEU A 128 -3.22 2.14 6.11
CA LEU A 128 -3.88 2.22 4.81
C LEU A 128 -4.19 0.83 4.26
N SER A 129 -3.25 -0.12 4.35
CA SER A 129 -3.45 -1.49 3.91
C SER A 129 -4.56 -2.18 4.67
N GLU A 130 -4.57 -2.09 6.01
CA GLU A 130 -5.64 -2.65 6.85
C GLU A 130 -7.01 -2.03 6.51
N MET A 131 -7.05 -0.73 6.25
CA MET A 131 -8.29 -0.07 5.82
C MET A 131 -8.73 -0.55 4.44
N THR A 132 -7.82 -0.77 3.50
CA THR A 132 -8.15 -1.31 2.17
C THR A 132 -8.76 -2.70 2.27
N GLU A 133 -8.18 -3.59 3.10
CA GLU A 133 -8.73 -4.92 3.35
C GLU A 133 -10.15 -4.86 3.94
N ARG A 134 -10.36 -4.02 4.96
CA ARG A 134 -11.70 -3.84 5.57
C ARG A 134 -12.71 -3.28 4.57
N MET A 135 -12.28 -2.38 3.69
CA MET A 135 -13.15 -1.86 2.64
C MET A 135 -13.49 -2.96 1.63
N GLU A 136 -12.53 -3.80 1.25
CA GLU A 136 -12.78 -4.93 0.37
C GLU A 136 -13.83 -5.89 0.96
N GLU A 137 -13.70 -6.25 2.24
CA GLU A 137 -14.68 -7.06 2.96
C GLU A 137 -16.07 -6.42 3.02
N ALA A 138 -16.11 -5.09 3.23
CA ALA A 138 -17.36 -4.32 3.21
C ALA A 138 -18.03 -4.40 1.83
N VAL A 139 -17.29 -4.21 0.74
CA VAL A 139 -17.82 -4.33 -0.63
C VAL A 139 -18.32 -5.74 -0.91
N GLN A 140 -17.54 -6.77 -0.57
CA GLN A 140 -17.97 -8.16 -0.74
C GLN A 140 -19.25 -8.47 0.05
N THR A 141 -19.39 -7.90 1.25
CA THR A 141 -20.59 -8.06 2.06
C THR A 141 -21.79 -7.36 1.42
N MET A 142 -21.59 -6.15 0.88
CA MET A 142 -22.63 -5.45 0.14
C MET A 142 -23.05 -6.16 -1.14
N GLU A 143 -22.11 -6.74 -1.89
CA GLU A 143 -22.42 -7.54 -3.07
C GLU A 143 -23.28 -8.75 -2.71
N ARG A 144 -22.99 -9.42 -1.59
CA ARG A 144 -23.83 -10.52 -1.08
C ARG A 144 -25.23 -10.04 -0.69
N MET A 145 -25.33 -8.90 0.00
CA MET A 145 -26.63 -8.30 0.33
C MET A 145 -27.41 -7.93 -0.93
N THR A 146 -26.74 -7.32 -1.90
CA THR A 146 -27.29 -6.97 -3.21
C THR A 146 -27.87 -8.20 -3.90
N THR A 147 -27.11 -9.29 -3.98
CA THR A 147 -27.59 -10.54 -4.59
C THR A 147 -28.84 -11.07 -3.90
N ARG A 148 -28.88 -11.10 -2.56
CA ARG A 148 -30.08 -11.51 -1.82
C ARG A 148 -31.29 -10.61 -2.08
N LEU A 149 -31.08 -9.29 -2.16
CA LEU A 149 -32.14 -8.35 -2.51
C LEU A 149 -32.70 -8.61 -3.91
N ARG A 150 -31.83 -8.99 -4.86
CA ARG A 150 -32.26 -9.36 -6.22
C ARG A 150 -33.08 -10.65 -6.25
N GLU A 151 -32.66 -11.65 -5.47
CA GLU A 151 -33.39 -12.92 -5.35
C GLU A 151 -34.79 -12.72 -4.76
N HIS A 152 -34.98 -11.75 -3.86
CA HIS A 152 -36.29 -11.39 -3.30
C HIS A 152 -37.17 -10.54 -4.24
N GLN A 153 -36.62 -10.00 -5.32
CA GLN A 153 -37.35 -9.22 -6.32
C GLN A 153 -37.95 -10.09 -7.43
N GLN A 154 -37.44 -11.31 -7.63
CA GLN A 154 -37.96 -12.31 -8.58
C GLN A 154 -39.13 -13.08 -7.98
#